data_AF-A0A813KD63-F1
#
_entry.id   AF-A0A813KD63-F1
#
_cell.length_a   1.000
_cell.length_b   1.000
_cell.length_c   1.000
_cell.angle_alpha   90.00
_cell.angle_beta   90.00
_cell.angle_gamma   90.00
#
_symmetry.space_group_name_H-M   'P 1'
#
loop_
_entity.id
_entity.type
_entity.pdbx_description
1 polymer ?
#
loop_
_entity_poly.entity_id
_entity_poly.type
_entity_poly.pdbx_seq_one_letter_code
_entity_poly.pdbx_strand_id
1 'polypeptide(L)'
;GLGMMSQSINTTAGGAAGPDVRPRMSSKVLAAASLWSDPLIWLLCPTNLTFGFCAAFMNGTVNAEYASKELGSDVVAFLGAITAATAAIMAIAFRPMASRFGKGPVISLGAFCFFSIPFCILVLGCCSNWGWGLILLYLLQGTGRAVYESTNRATFSDFFTGEKTE
;
A
#
# COMPACT_ATOMS: atom_id res chain seq x y z
N GLY A 1 -20.32 20.17 12.36
CA GLY A 1 -19.63 21.45 12.58
C GLY A 1 -18.56 21.61 11.53
N LEU A 2 -18.85 22.42 10.49
CA LEU A 2 -17.92 22.80 9.45
C LEU A 2 -16.90 23.79 10.04
N GLY A 3 -15.66 23.36 10.22
CA GLY A 3 -14.52 24.23 10.47
C GLY A 3 -13.69 24.33 9.19
N MET A 4 -13.99 25.33 8.36
CA MET A 4 -13.14 25.75 7.25
C MET A 4 -11.79 26.23 7.80
N MET A 5 -10.76 25.40 7.67
CA MET A 5 -9.37 25.80 7.85
C MET A 5 -8.95 26.67 6.65
N SER A 6 -8.97 27.97 6.87
CA SER A 6 -8.29 28.97 6.05
C SER A 6 -6.77 28.72 6.15
N GLN A 7 -6.18 28.09 5.13
CA GLN A 7 -4.72 28.03 5.00
C GLN A 7 -4.24 29.26 4.23
N SER A 8 -3.56 30.12 4.98
CA SER A 8 -2.85 31.30 4.50
C SER A 8 -1.73 30.88 3.55
N ILE A 9 -1.83 31.29 2.29
CA ILE A 9 -0.79 31.14 1.27
C ILE A 9 0.30 32.16 1.61
N ASN A 10 1.37 31.71 2.27
CA ASN A 10 2.59 32.50 2.45
C ASN A 10 3.49 32.32 1.22
N THR A 11 3.32 33.22 0.26
CA THR A 11 4.25 33.43 -0.86
C THR A 11 5.52 34.08 -0.33
N THR A 12 6.57 33.28 -0.09
CA THR A 12 7.93 33.80 0.17
C THR A 12 8.73 33.76 -1.13
N ALA A 13 9.08 34.96 -1.58
CA ALA A 13 9.94 35.23 -2.72
C ALA A 13 11.43 35.05 -2.36
N GLY A 14 12.24 34.68 -3.35
CA GLY A 14 13.67 35.03 -3.36
C GLY A 14 14.68 33.93 -3.03
N GLY A 15 14.64 32.79 -3.72
CA GLY A 15 15.77 31.84 -3.77
C GLY A 15 16.70 32.16 -4.94
N ALA A 16 17.92 32.60 -4.64
CA ALA A 16 18.96 32.83 -5.64
C ALA A 16 19.26 31.53 -6.42
N ALA A 17 19.26 31.61 -7.74
CA ALA A 17 19.55 30.48 -8.64
C ALA A 17 21.02 30.05 -8.50
N GLY A 18 21.27 29.07 -7.63
CA GLY A 18 22.52 28.32 -7.61
C GLY A 18 22.71 27.55 -8.93
N PRO A 19 23.96 27.25 -9.33
CA PRO A 19 24.21 26.49 -10.55
C PRO A 19 23.51 25.12 -10.49
N ASP A 20 22.69 24.84 -11.51
CA ASP A 20 21.94 23.60 -11.70
C ASP A 20 22.90 22.43 -11.99
N VAL A 21 23.52 21.90 -10.94
CA VAL A 21 24.36 20.69 -11.02
C VAL A 21 23.42 19.50 -11.11
N ARG A 22 23.07 19.09 -12.33
CA ARG A 22 22.27 17.88 -12.56
C ARG A 22 22.99 16.67 -11.93
N PRO A 23 22.44 16.04 -10.87
CA PRO A 23 23.08 14.90 -10.26
C PRO A 23 23.12 13.76 -11.28
N ARG A 24 24.31 13.18 -11.48
CA ARG A 24 24.49 12.02 -12.35
C ARG A 24 23.59 10.89 -11.84
N MET A 25 22.92 10.17 -12.75
CA MET A 25 22.05 9.04 -12.39
C MET A 25 22.76 8.01 -11.49
N SER A 26 24.07 7.83 -11.69
CA SER A 26 24.93 6.97 -10.86
C SER A 26 24.94 7.39 -9.39
N SER A 27 24.86 8.68 -9.07
CA SER A 27 24.85 9.19 -7.69
C SER A 27 23.57 8.81 -6.95
N LYS A 28 22.42 8.74 -7.64
CA LYS A 28 21.14 8.31 -7.04
C LYS A 28 21.16 6.82 -6.69
N VAL A 29 21.71 5.99 -7.57
CA VAL A 29 21.86 4.54 -7.32
C VAL A 29 22.83 4.31 -6.16
N LEU A 30 23.94 5.05 -6.11
CA LEU A 30 24.91 4.92 -5.02
C LEU A 30 24.36 5.39 -3.68
N ALA A 31 23.54 6.45 -3.67
CA ALA A 31 22.81 6.90 -2.49
C ALA A 31 21.75 5.89 -2.02
N ALA A 32 21.03 5.24 -2.95
CA ALA A 32 20.12 4.16 -2.59
C ALA A 32 20.85 2.93 -2.03
N ALA A 33 22.04 2.62 -2.58
CA ALA A 33 22.86 1.51 -2.12
C ALA A 33 23.50 1.79 -0.74
N SER A 34 23.88 3.03 -0.44
CA SER A 34 24.39 3.38 0.89
C SER A 34 23.31 3.24 1.97
N LEU A 35 22.04 3.43 1.60
CA LEU A 35 20.88 3.20 2.46
C LEU A 35 20.77 1.74 2.94
N TRP A 36 21.28 0.74 2.21
CA TRP A 36 21.19 -0.67 2.61
C TRP A 36 21.86 -1.03 3.93
N SER A 37 22.77 -0.19 4.42
CA SER A 37 23.40 -0.39 5.73
C SER A 37 22.47 -0.02 6.88
N ASP A 38 21.34 0.63 6.62
CA ASP A 38 20.35 0.99 7.63
C ASP A 38 19.44 -0.21 7.97
N PRO A 39 19.42 -0.68 9.23
CA PRO A 39 18.56 -1.80 9.65
C PRO A 39 17.06 -1.52 9.47
N LEU A 40 16.63 -0.26 9.40
CA LEU A 40 15.21 0.09 9.16
C LEU A 40 14.71 -0.39 7.79
N ILE A 41 15.58 -0.37 6.77
CA ILE A 41 15.22 -0.87 5.43
C ILE A 41 14.94 -2.36 5.46
N TRP A 42 15.72 -3.10 6.24
CA TRP A 42 15.50 -4.54 6.44
C TRP A 42 14.20 -4.82 7.19
N LEU A 43 13.75 -3.93 8.08
CA LEU A 43 12.44 -4.03 8.73
C LEU A 43 11.27 -3.72 7.78
N LEU A 44 11.47 -2.83 6.81
CA LEU A 44 10.46 -2.45 5.81
C LEU A 44 10.40 -3.43 4.62
N CYS A 45 11.45 -4.20 4.36
CA CYS A 45 11.47 -5.14 3.23
C CYS A 45 10.38 -6.24 3.32
N PRO A 46 10.14 -6.89 4.47
CA PRO A 46 9.10 -7.92 4.62
C PRO A 46 7.68 -7.42 4.33
N THR A 47 7.36 -6.16 4.62
CA THR A 47 6.01 -5.62 4.31
C THR A 47 5.83 -5.46 2.81
N ASN A 48 6.86 -5.02 2.09
CA ASN A 48 6.85 -4.94 0.63
C ASN A 48 6.74 -6.33 -0.01
N LEU A 49 7.47 -7.29 0.54
CA LEU A 49 7.47 -8.66 0.05
C LEU A 49 6.13 -9.35 0.29
N THR A 50 5.53 -9.21 1.47
CA THR A 50 4.21 -9.79 1.77
C THR A 50 3.11 -9.19 0.89
N PHE A 51 3.16 -7.89 0.62
CA PHE A 51 2.27 -7.25 -0.34
C PHE A 51 2.42 -7.83 -1.75
N GLY A 52 3.65 -7.90 -2.27
CA GLY A 52 3.93 -8.45 -3.59
C GLY A 52 3.52 -9.92 -3.72
N PHE A 53 3.82 -10.73 -2.69
CA PHE A 53 3.43 -12.13 -2.63
C PHE A 53 1.92 -12.30 -2.59
N CYS A 54 1.20 -11.53 -1.76
CA CYS A 54 -0.26 -11.58 -1.70
C CYS A 54 -0.90 -11.15 -3.03
N ALA A 55 -0.34 -10.13 -3.71
CA ALA A 55 -0.82 -9.70 -5.02
C ALA A 55 -0.58 -10.78 -6.10
N ALA A 56 0.58 -11.43 -6.09
CA ALA A 56 0.89 -12.54 -6.99
C ALA A 56 0.00 -13.76 -6.70
N PHE A 57 -0.26 -14.08 -5.43
CA PHE A 57 -1.15 -15.18 -5.05
C PHE A 57 -2.60 -14.92 -5.48
N MET A 58 -3.12 -13.71 -5.26
CA MET A 58 -4.46 -13.33 -5.74
C MET A 58 -4.55 -13.41 -7.27
N ASN A 59 -3.58 -12.85 -7.98
CA ASN A 59 -3.62 -12.83 -9.45
C ASN A 59 -3.32 -14.20 -10.10
N GLY A 60 -2.40 -14.97 -9.51
CA GLY A 60 -1.94 -16.23 -10.07
C GLY A 60 -2.80 -17.41 -9.66
N THR A 61 -3.21 -17.48 -8.40
CA THR A 61 -4.02 -18.60 -7.89
C THR A 61 -5.50 -18.23 -7.88
N VAL A 62 -5.90 -17.13 -7.23
CA VAL A 62 -7.32 -16.84 -7.03
C VAL A 62 -8.03 -16.48 -8.32
N ASN A 63 -7.46 -15.58 -9.12
CA ASN A 63 -8.06 -15.17 -10.39
C ASN A 63 -8.10 -16.33 -11.39
N ALA A 64 -6.98 -17.07 -11.52
CA ALA A 64 -6.85 -18.12 -12.53
C ALA A 64 -7.66 -19.36 -12.16
N GLU A 65 -7.60 -19.83 -10.91
CA GLU A 65 -8.20 -21.11 -10.52
C GLU A 65 -9.65 -20.99 -10.06
N TYR A 66 -10.04 -19.87 -9.43
CA TYR A 66 -11.38 -19.74 -8.82
C TYR A 66 -12.25 -18.72 -9.53
N ALA A 67 -11.78 -17.46 -9.67
CA ALA A 67 -12.62 -16.41 -10.22
C ALA A 67 -13.00 -16.66 -11.69
N SER A 68 -12.04 -17.09 -12.51
CA SER A 68 -12.30 -17.39 -13.92
C SER A 68 -13.24 -18.58 -14.12
N LYS A 69 -13.14 -19.61 -13.26
CA LYS A 69 -13.94 -20.85 -13.37
C LYS A 69 -15.36 -20.69 -12.85
N GLU A 70 -15.54 -19.94 -11.75
CA GLU A 70 -16.85 -19.80 -11.07
C GLU A 70 -17.67 -18.64 -11.64
N LEU A 71 -17.04 -17.51 -11.97
CA LEU A 71 -17.73 -16.26 -12.34
C LEU A 71 -17.51 -15.85 -13.81
N GLY A 72 -16.56 -16.47 -14.50
CA GLY A 72 -16.16 -16.11 -15.86
C GLY A 72 -15.03 -15.08 -15.91
N SER A 73 -14.32 -15.04 -17.03
CA SER A 73 -13.13 -14.19 -17.24
C SER A 73 -13.42 -12.69 -17.14
N ASP A 74 -14.61 -12.26 -17.57
CA ASP A 74 -14.96 -10.84 -17.64
C ASP A 74 -15.16 -10.23 -16.25
N VAL A 75 -15.57 -11.05 -15.28
CA VAL A 75 -15.81 -10.62 -13.89
C VAL A 75 -14.50 -10.37 -13.14
N VAL A 76 -13.38 -10.97 -13.56
CA VAL A 76 -12.06 -10.78 -12.92
C VAL A 76 -11.63 -9.31 -13.00
N ALA A 77 -11.84 -8.65 -14.14
CA ALA A 77 -11.54 -7.24 -14.31
C ALA A 77 -12.40 -6.36 -13.39
N PHE A 78 -13.68 -6.71 -13.25
CA PHE A 78 -14.62 -6.03 -12.36
C PHE A 78 -14.22 -6.18 -10.87
N LEU A 79 -13.80 -7.37 -10.45
CA LEU A 79 -13.28 -7.62 -9.09
C LEU A 79 -11.99 -6.84 -8.82
N GLY A 80 -11.12 -6.72 -9.83
CA GLY A 80 -9.96 -5.84 -9.78
C GLY A 80 -10.33 -4.36 -9.58
N ALA A 81 -11.38 -3.88 -10.27
CA ALA A 81 -11.89 -2.52 -10.09
C ALA A 81 -12.46 -2.30 -8.68
N ILE A 82 -13.21 -3.27 -8.14
CA ILE A 82 -13.68 -3.23 -6.75
C ILE A 82 -12.50 -3.11 -5.78
N THR A 83 -11.45 -3.90 -5.97
CA THR A 83 -10.25 -3.86 -5.13
C THR A 83 -9.62 -2.47 -5.10
N ALA A 84 -9.52 -1.81 -6.26
CA ALA A 84 -9.00 -0.45 -6.38
C ALA A 84 -9.91 0.59 -5.71
N ALA A 85 -11.23 0.47 -5.91
CA ALA A 85 -12.21 1.35 -5.28
C ALA A 85 -12.16 1.22 -3.74
N THR A 86 -12.12 -0.01 -3.22
CA THR A 86 -11.97 -0.28 -1.79
C THR A 86 -10.67 0.29 -1.26
N ALA A 87 -9.57 0.15 -2.00
CA ALA A 87 -8.30 0.72 -1.59
C ALA A 87 -8.37 2.25 -1.46
N ALA A 88 -8.99 2.94 -2.43
CA ALA A 88 -9.16 4.38 -2.39
C ALA A 88 -10.03 4.84 -1.20
N ILE A 89 -11.16 4.17 -0.96
CA ILE A 89 -12.06 4.47 0.17
C ILE A 89 -11.35 4.25 1.50
N MET A 90 -10.70 3.09 1.66
CA MET A 90 -9.99 2.75 2.89
C MET A 90 -8.79 3.66 3.14
N ALA A 91 -8.09 4.12 2.09
CA ALA A 91 -7.00 5.09 2.25
C ALA A 91 -7.48 6.42 2.85
N ILE A 92 -8.70 6.85 2.51
CA ILE A 92 -9.31 8.04 3.13
C ILE A 92 -9.67 7.74 4.58
N ALA A 93 -10.25 6.58 4.87
CA ALA A 93 -10.64 6.17 6.22
C ALA A 93 -9.44 5.97 7.17
N PHE A 94 -8.31 5.47 6.67
CA PHE A 94 -7.13 5.20 7.50
C PHE A 94 -6.35 6.46 7.88
N ARG A 95 -6.48 7.57 7.14
CA ARG A 95 -5.84 8.85 7.51
C ARG A 95 -6.18 9.31 8.94
N PRO A 96 -7.46 9.50 9.31
CA PRO A 96 -7.82 9.88 10.68
C PRO A 96 -7.61 8.76 11.69
N MET A 97 -7.60 7.49 11.26
CA MET A 97 -7.35 6.36 12.16
C MET A 97 -5.88 6.33 12.58
N ALA A 98 -4.95 6.51 11.64
CA ALA A 98 -3.51 6.55 11.89
C ALA A 98 -3.12 7.72 12.80
N SER A 99 -3.80 8.87 12.69
CA SER A 99 -3.53 10.01 13.58
C SER A 99 -4.01 9.79 15.01
N ARG A 100 -5.04 8.96 15.23
CA ARG A 100 -5.60 8.69 16.57
C ARG A 100 -4.95 7.50 17.28
N PHE A 101 -4.72 6.41 16.57
CA PHE A 101 -4.24 5.15 17.14
C PHE A 101 -2.75 4.89 16.87
N GLY A 102 -2.10 5.76 16.10
CA GLY A 102 -0.73 5.56 15.64
C GLY A 102 -0.64 4.64 14.42
N LYS A 103 0.58 4.52 13.89
CA LYS A 103 0.86 3.79 12.64
C LYS A 103 0.86 2.27 12.84
N GLY A 104 1.33 1.79 14.00
CA GLY A 104 1.45 0.37 14.30
C GLY A 104 0.16 -0.43 14.11
N PRO A 105 -0.96 -0.05 14.77
CA PRO A 105 -2.22 -0.77 14.63
C PRO A 105 -2.76 -0.82 13.18
N VAL A 106 -2.55 0.25 12.41
CA VAL A 106 -2.97 0.30 11.01
C VAL A 106 -2.17 -0.69 10.16
N ILE A 107 -0.85 -0.79 10.37
CA ILE A 107 0.00 -1.81 9.71
C ILE A 107 -0.43 -3.23 10.11
N SER A 108 -0.66 -3.47 11.41
CA SER A 108 -1.10 -4.78 11.91
C SER A 108 -2.43 -5.20 11.30
N LEU A 109 -3.37 -4.25 11.10
CA LEU A 109 -4.63 -4.52 10.42
C LEU A 109 -4.41 -4.95 8.96
N GLY A 110 -3.53 -4.25 8.22
CA GLY A 110 -3.19 -4.65 6.86
C GLY A 110 -2.54 -6.03 6.78
N ALA A 111 -1.63 -6.33 7.72
CA ALA A 111 -1.00 -7.65 7.83
C ALA A 111 -2.04 -8.75 8.12
N PHE A 112 -3.01 -8.48 9.01
CA PHE A 112 -4.11 -9.40 9.30
C PHE A 112 -4.98 -9.64 8.07
N CYS A 113 -5.31 -8.59 7.30
CA CYS A 113 -6.02 -8.73 6.03
C CYS A 113 -5.25 -9.64 5.05
N PHE A 114 -3.94 -9.43 4.87
CA PHE A 114 -3.14 -10.28 3.98
C PHE A 114 -2.95 -11.70 4.50
N PHE A 115 -2.90 -11.93 5.81
CA PHE A 115 -2.86 -13.27 6.38
C PHE A 115 -4.20 -14.01 6.21
N SER A 116 -5.31 -13.29 6.37
CA SER A 116 -6.65 -13.88 6.29
C SER A 116 -6.99 -14.43 4.90
N ILE A 117 -6.43 -13.87 3.83
CA ILE A 117 -6.65 -14.34 2.44
C ILE A 117 -6.18 -15.79 2.23
N PRO A 118 -4.87 -16.12 2.36
CA PRO A 118 -4.39 -17.48 2.21
C PRO A 118 -4.91 -18.39 3.32
N PHE A 119 -5.18 -17.87 4.52
CA PHE A 119 -5.80 -18.65 5.59
C PHE A 119 -7.21 -19.14 5.20
N CYS A 120 -8.07 -18.27 4.67
CA CYS A 120 -9.40 -18.65 4.19
C CYS A 120 -9.34 -19.66 3.04
N ILE A 121 -8.35 -19.54 2.16
CA ILE A 121 -8.22 -20.42 0.98
C ILE A 121 -7.64 -21.79 1.38
N LEU A 122 -6.52 -21.80 2.11
CA LEU A 122 -5.76 -23.02 2.39
C LEU A 122 -6.30 -23.81 3.58
N VAL A 123 -6.80 -23.14 4.62
CA VAL A 123 -7.21 -23.79 5.87
C VAL A 123 -8.70 -24.12 5.85
N LEU A 124 -9.53 -23.16 5.42
CA LEU A 124 -10.98 -23.35 5.44
C LEU A 124 -11.51 -24.06 4.18
N GLY A 125 -10.66 -24.23 3.15
CA GLY A 125 -11.07 -24.85 1.89
C GLY A 125 -12.24 -24.11 1.23
N CYS A 126 -12.41 -22.81 1.51
CA CYS A 126 -13.61 -22.04 1.17
C CYS A 126 -13.83 -21.86 -0.33
N CYS A 127 -12.95 -22.35 -1.19
CA CYS A 127 -12.96 -22.01 -2.61
C CYS A 127 -13.90 -22.86 -3.48
N SER A 128 -14.48 -23.95 -2.97
CA SER A 128 -15.49 -24.71 -3.72
C SER A 128 -16.88 -24.09 -3.53
N ASN A 129 -17.48 -23.56 -4.60
CA ASN A 129 -18.81 -22.91 -4.64
C ASN A 129 -18.95 -21.56 -3.91
N TRP A 130 -17.86 -20.81 -3.74
CA TRP A 130 -17.96 -19.52 -3.03
C TRP A 130 -18.67 -18.45 -3.86
N GLY A 131 -18.67 -18.57 -5.20
CA GLY A 131 -19.31 -17.62 -6.12
C GLY A 131 -18.95 -16.18 -5.80
N TRP A 132 -19.95 -15.36 -5.48
CA TRP A 132 -19.78 -13.95 -5.11
C TRP A 132 -19.07 -13.72 -3.76
N GLY A 133 -18.90 -14.74 -2.93
CA GLY A 133 -18.07 -14.70 -1.72
C GLY A 133 -16.63 -14.26 -2.01
N LEU A 134 -16.14 -14.48 -3.23
CA LEU A 134 -14.84 -14.01 -3.70
C LEU A 134 -14.67 -12.50 -3.51
N ILE A 135 -15.75 -11.70 -3.62
CA ILE A 135 -15.72 -10.25 -3.36
C ILE A 135 -15.07 -9.95 -2.01
N LEU A 136 -15.34 -10.74 -0.96
CA LEU A 136 -14.77 -10.53 0.36
C LEU A 136 -13.23 -10.59 0.33
N LEU A 137 -12.62 -11.53 -0.42
CA LEU A 137 -11.16 -11.61 -0.54
C LEU A 137 -10.59 -10.40 -1.29
N TYR A 138 -11.30 -9.88 -2.30
CA TYR A 138 -10.89 -8.65 -2.99
C TYR A 138 -11.05 -7.40 -2.10
N LEU A 139 -12.07 -7.35 -1.23
CA LEU A 139 -12.21 -6.28 -0.23
C LEU A 139 -11.07 -6.31 0.80
N LEU A 140 -10.72 -7.50 1.29
CA LEU A 140 -9.57 -7.73 2.18
C LEU A 140 -8.26 -7.30 1.49
N GLN A 141 -8.08 -7.70 0.23
CA GLN A 141 -6.90 -7.33 -0.57
C GLN A 141 -6.82 -5.81 -0.78
N GLY A 142 -7.94 -5.17 -1.12
CA GLY A 142 -8.03 -3.71 -1.31
C GLY A 142 -7.72 -2.96 -0.02
N THR A 143 -8.20 -3.47 1.11
CA THR A 143 -7.90 -2.92 2.45
C THR A 143 -6.41 -3.02 2.78
N GLY A 144 -5.81 -4.19 2.58
CA GLY A 144 -4.36 -4.37 2.77
C GLY A 144 -3.53 -3.45 1.87
N ARG A 145 -3.95 -3.27 0.60
CA ARG A 145 -3.35 -2.29 -0.33
C ARG A 145 -3.41 -0.86 0.19
N ALA A 146 -4.57 -0.43 0.70
CA ALA A 146 -4.74 0.91 1.26
C ALA A 146 -3.84 1.19 2.46
N VAL A 147 -3.76 0.24 3.40
CA VAL A 147 -2.86 0.32 4.56
C VAL A 147 -1.42 0.47 4.09
N TYR A 148 -1.01 -0.38 3.16
CA TYR A 148 0.36 -0.43 2.69
C TYR A 148 0.73 0.86 1.95
N GLU A 149 -0.07 1.34 1.00
CA GLU A 149 0.26 2.56 0.28
C GLU A 149 0.32 3.80 1.19
N SER A 150 -0.67 3.97 2.07
CA SER A 150 -0.74 5.13 2.97
C SER A 150 0.34 5.08 4.05
N THR A 151 0.49 3.94 4.71
CA THR A 151 1.38 3.82 5.87
C THR A 151 2.83 3.67 5.46
N ASN A 152 3.13 2.98 4.36
CA ASN A 152 4.50 2.85 3.88
C ASN A 152 5.04 4.23 3.46
N ARG A 153 4.28 5.01 2.70
CA ARG A 153 4.64 6.40 2.36
C ARG A 153 4.86 7.26 3.60
N ALA A 154 3.95 7.18 4.58
CA ALA A 154 4.07 7.93 5.82
C ALA A 154 5.24 7.45 6.71
N THR A 155 5.68 6.20 6.57
CA THR A 155 6.80 5.65 7.34
C THR A 155 8.12 6.05 6.68
N PHE A 156 8.20 5.94 5.36
CA PHE A 156 9.33 6.45 4.58
C PHE A 156 9.52 7.96 4.77
N SER A 157 8.43 8.75 4.77
CA SER A 157 8.56 10.19 5.00
C SER A 157 9.15 10.50 6.37
N ASP A 158 8.74 9.79 7.42
CA ASP A 158 9.22 10.04 8.79
C ASP A 158 10.69 9.64 8.99
N PHE A 159 11.14 8.55 8.38
CA PHE A 159 12.52 8.07 8.56
C PHE A 159 13.53 8.77 7.64
N PHE A 160 13.07 9.27 6.49
CA PHE A 160 13.93 9.89 5.49
C PHE A 160 13.65 11.39 5.32
N THR A 161 13.22 12.09 6.38
CA THR A 161 13.23 13.56 6.42
C THR A 161 14.65 14.07 6.63
N GLY A 162 15.34 14.51 5.57
CA GLY A 162 16.62 15.19 5.74
C GLY A 162 17.18 15.87 4.48
N GLU A 163 18.01 16.91 4.68
CA GLU A 163 18.74 17.69 3.66
C GLU A 163 19.63 16.82 2.72
N LYS A 164 19.81 15.53 3.01
CA LYS A 164 20.58 14.60 2.17
C LYS A 164 19.77 14.01 1.00
N THR A 165 18.52 14.43 0.84
CA THR A 165 17.60 13.94 -0.20
C THR A 165 17.36 14.95 -1.33
N GLU A 166 17.87 16.18 -1.20
CA GLU A 166 17.90 17.21 -2.25
C GLU A 166 19.26 17.27 -2.96
#